data_AF-A0A813WW77-F1
#
_entry.id   AF-A0A813WW77-F1
#
_cell.length_a   1.000
_cell.length_b   1.000
_cell.length_c   1.000
_cell.angle_alpha   90.00
_cell.angle_beta   90.00
_cell.angle_gamma   90.00
#
_symmetry.space_group_name_H-M   'P 1'
#
loop_
_entity.id
_entity.type
_entity.pdbx_description
1 polymer ?
#
loop_
_entity_poly.entity_id
_entity_poly.type
_entity_poly.pdbx_seq_one_letter_code
_entity_poly.pdbx_strand_id
1 'polypeptide(L)'
;MSEPLSSESILENPSNQSLDDVDQDLSDVLKPVKNTRKRGKAITYSLHKSFEDYNVIVKEIKEGEVNGDTWIFKSQDGEKYRYYCKYLKQGCRAALYLHLTDGTKGNCFIADDEHSNHELEQEISTSKIDAPIYEKIVELENLGIKPDGIIKNLIKSGFQPPKKTTLNNILKSIRKTKKVSNQPTLNDLKNWCEKYNDIPGDEDTVFVAEFECQAFPHQQFRVLLTTRRLLKNALDAKYILSDATYKLTYGGFPALTGGTTDKNKNFHPFGLALCSTENNLDFAFFFRTIKSVCFRVYGHTITPTILVADSADAITIGFKKVFEMSKRVNCWAHVIRNIDKRLLVFVDTIKKSIRDDICNIQKIFREDLFLHATELFKKKWEEKKNSSINEFVEYFLLQWVAKDYGWYEGYIEDVCFPTTSNGLESSHDKIKEALKHKRLGLIEFLNECRSNLIEHWSRERSETISTFNPTTNELVEFENLNLKKFHKEPIITKEDLLEAHTWNKLGKTIQRVGEYYMVRSGDDNKSIELSREDCKKFLQRLDKKPWENFNEMINDINSIRLIKMNTENWKNSTCTCVFWLKHYKCSHTISVAYRLKMVDFNIIFMDLPISNKRKKGASKKNLKSLQHQP
;
A
#
# COMPACT_ATOMS: atom_id res chain seq x y z
N MET A 1 -40.99 -3.42 0.28
CA MET A 1 -40.64 -2.24 -0.53
C MET A 1 -40.20 -1.16 0.42
N SER A 2 -38.89 -0.92 0.47
CA SER A 2 -38.22 0.09 1.28
C SER A 2 -36.76 0.13 0.81
N GLU A 3 -36.39 1.24 0.18
CA GLU A 3 -35.06 1.52 -0.37
C GLU A 3 -33.99 1.59 0.73
N PRO A 4 -32.76 1.10 0.51
CA PRO A 4 -31.66 1.32 1.44
C PRO A 4 -30.92 2.61 1.11
N LEU A 5 -30.81 3.46 2.15
CA LEU A 5 -30.02 4.68 2.19
C LEU A 5 -28.53 4.41 1.89
N SER A 6 -28.02 5.12 0.89
CA SER A 6 -26.61 5.20 0.53
C SER A 6 -25.84 6.00 1.59
N SER A 7 -24.91 5.35 2.29
CA SER A 7 -23.94 6.03 3.16
C SER A 7 -22.73 6.47 2.33
N GLU A 8 -22.61 7.77 2.06
CA GLU A 8 -21.45 8.38 1.43
C GLU A 8 -20.20 8.21 2.32
N SER A 9 -19.21 7.44 1.85
CA SER A 9 -17.89 7.36 2.47
C SER A 9 -16.99 8.48 1.96
N ILE A 10 -16.65 9.42 2.84
CA ILE A 10 -15.67 10.48 2.59
C ILE A 10 -14.26 9.83 2.49
N LEU A 11 -13.71 9.77 1.28
CA LEU A 11 -12.34 9.32 1.01
C LEU A 11 -11.35 10.47 1.25
N GLU A 12 -10.58 10.39 2.34
CA GLU A 12 -9.44 11.28 2.58
C GLU A 12 -8.15 10.81 1.87
N ASN A 13 -7.41 11.80 1.40
CA ASN A 13 -6.23 11.75 0.52
C ASN A 13 -5.04 10.95 1.10
N PRO A 14 -4.47 9.96 0.37
CA PRO A 14 -3.18 9.37 0.70
C PRO A 14 -2.08 10.18 -0.01
N SER A 15 -1.44 11.08 0.73
CA SER A 15 -0.18 11.69 0.31
C SER A 15 0.63 12.12 1.53
N ASN A 16 1.37 11.18 2.12
CA ASN A 16 2.79 11.32 2.44
C ASN A 16 3.29 10.06 3.15
N GLN A 17 4.53 9.68 2.80
CA GLN A 17 5.48 8.80 3.50
C GLN A 17 5.78 7.49 2.77
N SER A 18 7.05 7.41 2.34
CA SER A 18 7.74 6.19 1.95
C SER A 18 7.68 5.18 3.09
N LEU A 19 7.43 3.93 2.74
CA LEU A 19 7.41 2.81 3.68
C LEU A 19 8.70 2.02 3.49
N ASP A 20 9.72 2.40 4.26
CA ASP A 20 10.73 1.45 4.68
C ASP A 20 10.13 0.58 5.79
N ASP A 21 10.59 -0.66 5.90
CA ASP A 21 10.15 -1.63 6.90
C ASP A 21 10.03 -0.96 8.27
N VAL A 22 8.81 -0.99 8.84
CA VAL A 22 8.50 -0.40 10.15
C VAL A 22 9.16 -1.25 11.24
N ASP A 23 10.46 -1.05 11.41
CA ASP A 23 11.29 -1.35 12.57
C ASP A 23 12.50 -0.38 12.60
N GLN A 24 12.25 0.92 12.39
CA GLN A 24 13.26 1.97 12.63
C GLN A 24 12.78 3.09 13.56
N ASP A 25 13.77 3.57 14.32
CA ASP A 25 13.71 4.31 15.57
C ASP A 25 12.88 5.61 15.59
N LEU A 26 12.34 5.86 16.78
CA LEU A 26 11.50 6.98 17.16
C LEU A 26 12.34 8.26 17.35
N SER A 27 12.45 9.13 16.34
CA SER A 27 12.99 10.47 16.57
C SER A 27 12.40 11.64 15.76
N ASP A 28 11.38 11.44 14.91
CA ASP A 28 10.89 12.54 14.06
C ASP A 28 9.36 12.77 14.10
N VAL A 29 8.79 13.07 15.28
CA VAL A 29 7.53 13.85 15.33
C VAL A 29 7.46 14.74 16.58
N LEU A 30 8.09 15.92 16.53
CA LEU A 30 7.72 17.04 17.40
C LEU A 30 7.02 18.12 16.57
N LYS A 31 5.71 18.33 16.81
CA LYS A 31 5.07 19.63 16.61
C LYS A 31 4.19 19.96 17.83
N PRO A 32 4.38 21.11 18.48
CA PRO A 32 3.66 21.47 19.70
C PRO A 32 2.20 21.90 19.47
N VAL A 33 1.43 21.77 20.54
CA VAL A 33 -0.01 22.03 20.69
C VAL A 33 -0.38 23.47 20.31
N LYS A 34 -1.44 23.64 19.50
CA LYS A 34 -1.99 24.96 19.13
C LYS A 34 -2.82 25.55 20.28
N ASN A 35 -2.48 26.76 20.69
CA ASN A 35 -3.19 27.59 21.66
C ASN A 35 -4.68 27.82 21.32
N THR A 36 -5.54 27.68 22.33
CA THR A 36 -6.95 28.12 22.32
C THR A 36 -7.06 29.65 22.18
N ARG A 37 -7.89 30.13 21.23
CA ARG A 37 -8.12 31.57 21.00
C ARG A 37 -9.16 32.16 21.97
N LYS A 38 -8.93 33.38 22.43
CA LYS A 38 -9.85 34.21 23.25
C LYS A 38 -11.10 34.61 22.46
N ARG A 39 -12.28 34.63 23.10
CA ARG A 39 -13.58 35.09 22.56
C ARG A 39 -13.53 36.60 22.21
N GLY A 40 -14.03 36.97 21.03
CA GLY A 40 -14.17 38.37 20.58
C GLY A 40 -15.47 39.04 21.03
N LYS A 41 -15.56 40.37 20.86
CA LYS A 41 -16.72 41.24 21.18
C LYS A 41 -18.01 40.76 20.47
N ALA A 42 -19.16 41.03 21.08
CA ALA A 42 -20.50 40.73 20.53
C ALA A 42 -20.74 41.46 19.19
N ILE A 43 -21.35 40.77 18.23
CA ILE A 43 -21.72 41.29 16.91
C ILE A 43 -23.13 41.90 17.01
N THR A 44 -23.30 43.14 16.55
CA THR A 44 -24.60 43.83 16.46
C THR A 44 -25.23 43.59 15.09
N TYR A 45 -26.55 43.42 15.04
CA TYR A 45 -27.29 43.11 13.82
C TYR A 45 -28.49 44.05 13.65
N SER A 46 -28.71 44.50 12.43
CA SER A 46 -29.87 45.29 12.01
C SER A 46 -30.81 44.46 11.12
N LEU A 47 -32.13 44.69 11.24
CA LEU A 47 -33.13 44.02 10.41
C LEU A 47 -33.01 44.54 8.98
N HIS A 48 -32.80 43.63 8.03
CA HIS A 48 -32.69 43.96 6.61
C HIS A 48 -34.03 43.84 5.90
N LYS A 49 -34.70 42.67 5.98
CA LYS A 49 -36.06 42.48 5.43
C LYS A 49 -36.75 41.25 6.03
N SER A 50 -38.07 41.26 6.02
CA SER A 50 -38.90 40.08 6.27
C SER A 50 -39.12 39.30 4.96
N PHE A 51 -39.30 37.98 5.06
CA PHE A 51 -39.56 37.09 3.94
C PHE A 51 -40.65 36.07 4.29
N GLU A 52 -41.44 35.67 3.29
CA GLU A 52 -42.54 34.70 3.45
C GLU A 52 -42.13 33.26 3.11
N ASP A 53 -41.07 33.07 2.31
CA ASP A 53 -40.57 31.75 1.91
C ASP A 53 -39.04 31.66 2.06
N TYR A 54 -38.61 30.67 2.86
CA TYR A 54 -37.21 30.37 3.14
C TYR A 54 -36.40 30.03 1.89
N ASN A 55 -36.97 29.29 0.94
CA ASN A 55 -36.24 28.88 -0.25
C ASN A 55 -35.97 30.08 -1.18
N VAL A 56 -36.90 31.04 -1.21
CA VAL A 56 -36.75 32.28 -1.98
C VAL A 56 -35.63 33.13 -1.39
N ILE A 57 -35.63 33.40 -0.08
CA ILE A 57 -34.58 34.23 0.53
C ILE A 57 -33.19 33.58 0.45
N VAL A 58 -33.09 32.24 0.52
CA VAL A 58 -31.82 31.52 0.32
C VAL A 58 -31.34 31.64 -1.11
N LYS A 59 -32.24 31.65 -2.09
CA LYS A 59 -31.91 31.87 -3.48
C LYS A 59 -31.40 33.30 -3.71
N GLU A 60 -32.09 34.30 -3.18
CA GLU A 60 -31.68 35.71 -3.25
C GLU A 60 -30.30 35.95 -2.59
N ILE A 61 -30.00 35.29 -1.46
CA ILE A 61 -28.67 35.33 -0.84
C ILE A 61 -27.59 34.74 -1.76
N LYS A 62 -27.89 33.63 -2.45
CA LYS A 62 -26.94 33.00 -3.39
C LYS A 62 -26.75 33.81 -4.67
N GLU A 63 -27.79 34.50 -5.13
CA GLU A 63 -27.78 35.34 -6.33
C GLU A 63 -27.20 36.74 -6.05
N GLY A 64 -26.92 37.04 -4.78
CA GLY A 64 -26.23 38.26 -4.36
C GLY A 64 -27.14 39.45 -4.09
N GLU A 65 -28.45 39.23 -4.12
CA GLU A 65 -29.47 40.26 -3.92
C GLU A 65 -29.59 40.69 -2.44
N VAL A 66 -29.02 39.92 -1.52
CA VAL A 66 -28.96 40.24 -0.09
C VAL A 66 -27.51 40.58 0.29
N ASN A 67 -27.16 41.85 0.12
CA ASN A 67 -25.86 42.41 0.52
C ASN A 67 -24.64 41.66 -0.08
N GLY A 68 -24.71 41.30 -1.36
CA GLY A 68 -23.63 40.67 -2.12
C GLY A 68 -23.70 39.14 -2.19
N ASP A 69 -22.88 38.53 -3.05
CA ASP A 69 -22.91 37.10 -3.42
C ASP A 69 -21.94 36.21 -2.62
N THR A 70 -21.31 36.78 -1.59
CA THR A 70 -20.14 36.17 -0.94
C THR A 70 -20.47 35.32 0.29
N TRP A 71 -21.75 35.01 0.52
CA TRP A 71 -22.23 34.34 1.73
C TRP A 71 -22.04 32.82 1.72
N ILE A 72 -21.52 32.28 2.82
CA ILE A 72 -21.47 30.83 3.07
C ILE A 72 -22.23 30.52 4.35
N PHE A 73 -23.18 29.60 4.26
CA PHE A 73 -23.84 29.00 5.41
C PHE A 73 -22.80 28.37 6.35
N LYS A 74 -22.91 28.65 7.66
CA LYS A 74 -21.98 28.12 8.67
C LYS A 74 -22.62 27.17 9.65
N SER A 75 -23.76 27.56 10.20
CA SER A 75 -24.42 26.80 11.25
C SER A 75 -25.87 27.20 11.38
N GLN A 76 -26.64 26.31 11.96
CA GLN A 76 -28.00 26.54 12.36
C GLN A 76 -28.13 26.28 13.86
N ASP A 77 -28.71 27.24 14.57
CA ASP A 77 -29.03 27.17 15.99
C ASP A 77 -30.55 27.32 16.15
N GLY A 78 -31.28 26.21 16.12
CA GLY A 78 -32.75 26.20 16.14
C GLY A 78 -33.34 26.86 14.89
N GLU A 79 -34.17 27.90 15.08
CA GLU A 79 -34.80 28.66 14.00
C GLU A 79 -33.88 29.73 13.39
N LYS A 80 -32.62 29.82 13.84
CA LYS A 80 -31.62 30.79 13.36
C LYS A 80 -30.60 30.14 12.43
N TYR A 81 -30.50 30.63 11.20
CA TYR A 81 -29.56 30.17 10.18
C TYR A 81 -28.49 31.23 9.96
N ARG A 82 -27.22 30.93 10.27
CA ARG A 82 -26.11 31.89 10.23
C ARG A 82 -25.26 31.75 8.98
N TYR A 83 -24.98 32.88 8.36
CA TYR A 83 -24.15 33.02 7.17
C TYR A 83 -23.01 33.99 7.46
N TYR A 84 -21.84 33.70 6.90
CA TYR A 84 -20.66 34.56 6.98
C TYR A 84 -20.03 34.71 5.62
N CYS A 85 -19.38 35.84 5.40
CA CYS A 85 -18.62 36.06 4.17
C CYS A 85 -17.56 34.94 3.95
N LYS A 86 -17.40 34.49 2.70
CA LYS A 86 -16.38 33.52 2.28
C LYS A 86 -14.95 33.95 2.64
N TYR A 87 -14.73 35.25 2.75
CA TYR A 87 -13.47 35.88 3.12
C TYR A 87 -13.28 36.10 4.63
N LEU A 88 -14.09 35.47 5.50
CA LEU A 88 -13.94 35.54 6.97
C LEU A 88 -12.50 35.23 7.44
N LYS A 89 -11.82 34.28 6.78
CA LYS A 89 -10.41 33.94 7.10
C LYS A 89 -9.40 35.02 6.69
N GLN A 90 -9.79 35.94 5.80
CA GLN A 90 -8.99 37.08 5.32
C GLN A 90 -9.28 38.37 6.10
N GLY A 91 -10.16 38.31 7.10
CA GLY A 91 -10.43 39.41 8.03
C GLY A 91 -11.79 40.08 7.86
N CYS A 92 -12.57 39.72 6.83
CA CYS A 92 -13.93 40.24 6.64
C CYS A 92 -14.84 39.79 7.79
N ARG A 93 -15.60 40.71 8.39
CA ARG A 93 -16.50 40.42 9.53
C ARG A 93 -17.98 40.44 9.18
N ALA A 94 -18.32 40.70 7.92
CA ALA A 94 -19.68 40.67 7.44
C ALA A 94 -20.35 39.32 7.77
N ALA A 95 -21.49 39.40 8.44
CA ALA A 95 -22.29 38.27 8.89
C ALA A 95 -23.77 38.60 8.67
N LEU A 96 -24.57 37.59 8.35
CA LEU A 96 -26.03 37.72 8.36
C LEU A 96 -26.65 36.49 8.99
N TYR A 97 -27.87 36.62 9.50
CA TYR A 97 -28.65 35.46 9.91
C TYR A 97 -30.11 35.60 9.52
N LEU A 98 -30.72 34.45 9.23
CA LEU A 98 -32.16 34.32 9.04
C LEU A 98 -32.77 33.79 10.34
N HIS A 99 -33.90 34.35 10.76
CA HIS A 99 -34.68 33.85 11.89
C HIS A 99 -36.08 33.49 11.38
N LEU A 100 -36.39 32.20 11.36
CA LEU A 100 -37.73 31.73 11.04
C LEU A 100 -38.67 32.04 12.19
N THR A 101 -39.88 32.50 11.88
CA THR A 101 -40.94 32.74 12.86
C THR A 101 -42.07 31.72 12.74
N ASP A 102 -42.19 31.05 11.60
CA ASP A 102 -43.23 30.05 11.34
C ASP A 102 -42.86 29.24 10.08
N GLY A 103 -41.95 28.27 10.24
CA GLY A 103 -41.56 27.21 9.28
C GLY A 103 -40.94 27.64 7.94
N THR A 104 -41.55 28.59 7.25
CA THR A 104 -41.22 29.11 5.91
C THR A 104 -41.04 30.62 5.91
N LYS A 105 -41.73 31.38 6.77
CA LYS A 105 -41.58 32.84 6.91
C LYS A 105 -40.63 33.24 8.04
N GLY A 106 -40.00 34.40 7.90
CA GLY A 106 -39.02 34.88 8.86
C GLY A 106 -38.44 36.25 8.56
N ASN A 107 -37.36 36.58 9.27
CA ASN A 107 -36.66 37.86 9.18
C ASN A 107 -35.18 37.65 8.87
N CYS A 108 -34.64 38.43 7.94
CA CYS A 108 -33.22 38.49 7.60
C CYS A 108 -32.56 39.66 8.31
N PHE A 109 -31.49 39.39 9.06
CA PHE A 109 -30.71 40.37 9.78
C PHE A 109 -29.27 40.39 9.28
N ILE A 110 -28.70 41.57 9.11
CA ILE A 110 -27.33 41.76 8.63
C ILE A 110 -26.53 42.47 9.73
N ALA A 111 -25.29 42.04 9.94
CA ALA A 111 -24.39 42.67 10.89
C ALA A 111 -23.98 44.06 10.37
N ASP A 112 -23.82 45.02 11.29
CA ASP A 112 -23.47 46.40 10.92
C ASP A 112 -22.04 46.54 10.34
N ASP A 113 -21.22 45.49 10.45
CA ASP A 113 -19.90 45.42 9.83
C ASP A 113 -20.03 45.27 8.29
N GLU A 114 -19.71 46.33 7.56
CA GLU A 114 -19.65 46.32 6.09
C GLU A 114 -18.58 45.34 5.57
N HIS A 115 -18.76 44.89 4.32
CA HIS A 115 -17.79 44.03 3.62
C HIS A 115 -16.43 44.73 3.51
N SER A 116 -15.55 44.41 4.45
CA SER A 116 -14.21 44.96 4.54
C SER A 116 -13.21 44.03 3.85
N ASN A 117 -12.44 44.59 2.92
CA ASN A 117 -11.27 43.99 2.26
C ASN A 117 -11.49 42.95 1.15
N HIS A 118 -12.59 43.02 0.41
CA HIS A 118 -12.67 42.33 -0.89
C HIS A 118 -13.63 43.05 -1.86
N GLU A 119 -13.10 43.53 -2.99
CA GLU A 119 -13.95 43.94 -4.13
C GLU A 119 -14.40 42.69 -4.91
N LEU A 120 -15.59 42.77 -5.53
CA LEU A 120 -16.19 41.74 -6.38
C LEU A 120 -15.15 41.15 -7.35
N GLU A 121 -15.19 39.82 -7.51
CA GLU A 121 -14.24 39.05 -8.30
C GLU A 121 -14.04 39.63 -9.71
N GLN A 122 -12.99 40.42 -9.90
CA GLN A 122 -12.39 40.58 -11.22
C GLN A 122 -11.71 39.26 -11.55
N GLU A 123 -12.14 38.64 -12.65
CA GLU A 123 -11.41 37.58 -13.34
C GLU A 123 -9.91 37.92 -13.33
N ILE A 124 -9.11 37.12 -12.61
CA ILE A 124 -7.66 37.32 -12.60
C ILE A 124 -7.15 36.90 -13.98
N SER A 125 -7.08 37.92 -14.83
CA SER A 125 -6.40 37.94 -16.10
C SER A 125 -5.03 37.28 -15.97
N THR A 126 -4.72 36.41 -16.92
CA THR A 126 -3.39 35.84 -17.21
C THR A 126 -2.32 36.91 -17.51
N SER A 127 -2.61 38.20 -17.35
CA SER A 127 -1.79 39.36 -17.74
C SER A 127 -0.66 39.77 -16.78
N LYS A 128 -0.43 39.08 -15.66
CA LYS A 128 0.58 39.48 -14.65
C LYS A 128 1.88 38.68 -14.65
N ILE A 129 2.12 37.84 -15.66
CA ILE A 129 3.37 37.08 -15.80
C ILE A 129 3.91 37.30 -17.20
N ASP A 130 5.19 37.65 -17.29
CA ASP A 130 5.87 37.83 -18.56
C ASP A 130 5.73 36.56 -19.41
N ALA A 131 5.31 36.72 -20.66
CA ALA A 131 5.06 35.61 -21.59
C ALA A 131 6.25 34.62 -21.68
N PRO A 132 7.53 35.07 -21.71
CA PRO A 132 8.68 34.15 -21.70
C PRO A 132 8.78 33.28 -20.44
N ILE A 133 8.39 33.81 -19.27
CA ILE A 133 8.38 33.06 -18.02
C ILE A 133 7.26 32.03 -18.05
N TYR A 134 6.09 32.40 -18.57
CA TYR A 134 4.96 31.49 -18.73
C TYR A 134 5.30 30.34 -19.69
N GLU A 135 5.87 30.65 -20.86
CA GLU A 135 6.33 29.65 -21.83
C GLU A 135 7.36 28.70 -21.23
N LYS A 136 8.34 29.25 -20.48
CA LYS A 136 9.35 28.42 -19.81
C LYS A 136 8.74 27.54 -18.70
N ILE A 137 7.73 28.03 -17.97
CA ILE A 137 6.98 27.22 -16.99
C ILE A 137 6.24 26.08 -17.70
N VAL A 138 5.59 26.36 -18.84
CA VAL A 138 4.90 25.34 -19.65
C VAL A 138 5.90 24.30 -20.16
N GLU A 139 7.06 24.72 -20.67
CA GLU A 139 8.14 23.83 -21.11
C GLU A 139 8.64 22.94 -19.96
N LEU A 140 9.00 23.52 -18.81
CA LEU A 140 9.53 22.78 -17.66
C LEU A 140 8.46 21.84 -17.04
N GLU A 141 7.19 22.23 -17.06
CA GLU A 141 6.06 21.38 -16.69
C GLU A 141 5.87 20.23 -17.69
N ASN A 142 6.00 20.49 -19.00
CA ASN A 142 5.98 19.45 -20.05
C ASN A 142 7.13 18.45 -19.87
N LEU A 143 8.29 18.91 -19.40
CA LEU A 143 9.42 18.07 -19.05
C LEU A 143 9.22 17.28 -17.74
N GLY A 144 8.23 17.64 -16.92
CA GLY A 144 7.88 16.90 -15.68
C GLY A 144 8.65 17.34 -14.44
N ILE A 145 9.18 18.55 -14.46
CA ILE A 145 9.97 19.07 -13.34
C ILE A 145 9.03 19.48 -12.21
N LYS A 146 9.32 19.04 -10.97
CA LYS A 146 8.53 19.41 -9.78
C LYS A 146 8.55 20.93 -9.56
N PRO A 147 7.55 21.55 -8.89
CA PRO A 147 7.46 23.00 -8.72
C PRO A 147 8.74 23.66 -8.17
N ASP A 148 9.40 23.03 -7.19
CA ASP A 148 10.66 23.53 -6.64
C ASP A 148 11.82 23.44 -7.65
N GLY A 149 11.79 22.44 -8.54
CA GLY A 149 12.72 22.32 -9.66
C GLY A 149 12.44 23.34 -10.77
N ILE A 150 11.17 23.69 -11.01
CA ILE A 150 10.79 24.73 -11.99
C ILE A 150 11.35 26.08 -11.52
N ILE A 151 11.18 26.42 -10.24
CA ILE A 151 11.74 27.64 -9.64
C ILE A 151 13.27 27.68 -9.82
N LYS A 152 13.96 26.58 -9.52
CA LYS A 152 15.43 26.50 -9.70
C LYS A 152 15.86 26.68 -11.15
N ASN A 153 15.12 26.10 -12.11
CA ASN A 153 15.43 26.23 -13.53
C ASN A 153 15.13 27.64 -14.06
N LEU A 154 14.06 28.29 -13.61
CA LEU A 154 13.77 29.67 -13.96
C LEU A 154 14.90 30.61 -13.50
N ILE A 155 15.37 30.46 -12.26
CA ILE A 155 16.52 31.22 -11.72
C ILE A 155 17.78 30.94 -12.55
N LYS A 156 18.06 29.66 -12.85
CA LYS A 156 19.23 29.25 -13.66
C LYS A 156 19.18 29.82 -15.09
N SER A 157 17.99 30.00 -15.65
CA SER A 157 17.76 30.61 -16.95
C SER A 157 17.66 32.14 -16.91
N GLY A 158 17.96 32.78 -15.78
CA GLY A 158 17.99 34.23 -15.64
C GLY A 158 16.61 34.90 -15.43
N PHE A 159 15.54 34.13 -15.23
CA PHE A 159 14.21 34.66 -14.97
C PHE A 159 13.97 34.86 -13.47
N GLN A 160 13.20 35.90 -13.12
CA GLN A 160 12.66 36.07 -11.78
C GLN A 160 11.48 35.10 -11.57
N PRO A 161 11.58 34.10 -10.68
CA PRO A 161 10.53 33.10 -10.54
C PRO A 161 9.28 33.69 -9.87
N PRO A 162 8.06 33.30 -10.29
CA PRO A 162 6.84 33.72 -9.60
C PRO A 162 6.76 33.11 -8.20
N LYS A 163 5.96 33.73 -7.32
CA LYS A 163 5.67 33.18 -5.99
C LYS A 163 5.13 31.75 -6.12
N LYS A 164 5.52 30.86 -5.21
CA LYS A 164 5.15 29.42 -5.24
C LYS A 164 3.63 29.18 -5.30
N THR A 165 2.84 30.03 -4.66
CA THR A 165 1.37 30.01 -4.74
C THR A 165 0.87 30.33 -6.15
N THR A 166 1.42 31.36 -6.79
CA THR A 166 1.13 31.74 -8.18
C THR A 166 1.55 30.64 -9.15
N LEU A 167 2.76 30.08 -8.99
CA LEU A 167 3.23 28.94 -9.78
C LEU A 167 2.27 27.76 -9.70
N ASN A 168 1.87 27.38 -8.48
CA ASN A 168 0.91 26.28 -8.29
C ASN A 168 -0.45 26.55 -8.95
N ASN A 169 -0.92 27.80 -8.96
CA ASN A 169 -2.15 28.19 -9.64
C ASN A 169 -2.03 28.13 -11.17
N ILE A 170 -0.89 28.58 -11.73
CA ILE A 170 -0.58 28.44 -13.16
C ILE A 170 -0.54 26.97 -13.56
N LEU A 171 0.19 26.14 -12.81
CA LEU A 171 0.26 24.70 -13.07
C LEU A 171 -1.11 24.05 -12.97
N LYS A 172 -1.94 24.46 -12.00
CA LYS A 172 -3.33 24.01 -11.87
C LYS A 172 -4.17 24.42 -13.09
N SER A 173 -4.00 25.64 -13.61
CA SER A 173 -4.67 26.13 -14.81
C SER A 173 -4.22 25.35 -16.05
N ILE A 174 -2.91 25.23 -16.30
CA ILE A 174 -2.34 24.44 -17.40
C ILE A 174 -2.86 23.00 -17.37
N ARG A 175 -2.83 22.36 -16.19
CA ARG A 175 -3.35 20.99 -16.01
C ARG A 175 -4.86 20.91 -16.23
N LYS A 176 -5.63 21.93 -15.85
CA LYS A 176 -7.07 22.02 -16.10
C LYS A 176 -7.37 22.16 -17.59
N THR A 177 -6.61 22.99 -18.31
CA THR A 177 -6.74 23.14 -19.77
C THR A 177 -6.38 21.85 -20.51
N LYS A 178 -5.28 21.17 -20.12
CA LYS A 178 -4.95 19.83 -20.64
C LYS A 178 -6.03 18.78 -20.34
N LYS A 179 -6.72 18.90 -19.20
CA LYS A 179 -7.82 17.99 -18.82
C LYS A 179 -9.03 18.15 -19.74
N VAL A 180 -9.28 19.35 -20.26
CA VAL A 180 -10.47 19.69 -21.07
C VAL A 180 -10.23 19.45 -22.57
N SER A 181 -9.00 19.59 -23.08
CA SER A 181 -8.81 19.72 -24.53
C SER A 181 -8.72 18.42 -25.35
N ASN A 182 -8.61 17.22 -24.78
CA ASN A 182 -8.39 15.97 -25.57
C ASN A 182 -8.72 14.67 -24.80
N GLN A 183 -9.92 14.51 -24.21
CA GLN A 183 -10.35 13.17 -23.81
C GLN A 183 -10.88 12.43 -25.06
N PRO A 184 -10.38 11.22 -25.36
CA PRO A 184 -10.85 10.45 -26.50
C PRO A 184 -12.33 10.09 -26.33
N THR A 185 -13.05 9.93 -27.44
CA THR A 185 -14.39 9.35 -27.41
C THR A 185 -14.33 7.87 -27.05
N LEU A 186 -15.45 7.27 -26.62
CA LEU A 186 -15.53 5.82 -26.46
C LEU A 186 -15.25 5.08 -27.77
N ASN A 187 -15.59 5.68 -28.91
CA ASN A 187 -15.31 5.09 -30.22
C ASN A 187 -13.81 5.10 -30.52
N ASP A 188 -13.09 6.16 -30.17
CA ASP A 188 -11.63 6.21 -30.30
C ASP A 188 -10.96 5.13 -29.44
N LEU A 189 -11.45 4.94 -28.21
CA LEU A 189 -10.97 3.87 -27.33
C LEU A 189 -11.26 2.48 -27.92
N LYS A 190 -12.48 2.26 -28.40
CA LYS A 190 -12.89 1.00 -29.03
C LYS A 190 -12.01 0.69 -30.25
N ASN A 191 -11.84 1.64 -31.17
CA ASN A 191 -10.99 1.49 -32.35
C ASN A 191 -9.54 1.18 -31.96
N TRP A 192 -9.02 1.84 -30.92
CA TRP A 192 -7.69 1.55 -30.40
C TRP A 192 -7.58 0.12 -29.86
N CYS A 193 -8.60 -0.36 -29.13
CA CYS A 193 -8.61 -1.71 -28.59
C CYS A 193 -8.69 -2.77 -29.68
N GLU A 194 -9.58 -2.59 -30.66
CA GLU A 194 -9.75 -3.48 -31.80
C GLU A 194 -8.48 -3.60 -32.64
N LYS A 195 -7.69 -2.51 -32.74
CA LYS A 195 -6.40 -2.52 -33.44
C LYS A 195 -5.37 -3.46 -32.81
N TYR A 196 -5.46 -3.74 -31.51
CA TYR A 196 -4.43 -4.45 -30.75
C TYR A 196 -4.98 -5.67 -29.99
N ASN A 197 -6.13 -6.21 -30.37
CA ASN A 197 -6.77 -7.34 -29.68
C ASN A 197 -6.30 -8.73 -30.15
N ASP A 198 -5.57 -8.79 -31.26
CA ASP A 198 -4.99 -10.02 -31.78
C ASP A 198 -3.89 -10.53 -30.85
N ILE A 199 -3.89 -11.85 -30.60
CA ILE A 199 -2.86 -12.50 -29.79
C ILE A 199 -1.60 -12.64 -30.67
N PRO A 200 -0.50 -11.95 -30.33
CA PRO A 200 0.72 -12.00 -31.13
C PRO A 200 1.44 -13.33 -30.95
N GLY A 201 2.19 -13.74 -31.99
CA GLY A 201 3.07 -14.91 -31.89
C GLY A 201 4.26 -14.68 -30.95
N ASP A 202 4.83 -13.47 -30.99
CA ASP A 202 5.90 -13.03 -30.10
C ASP A 202 5.44 -12.96 -28.64
N GLU A 203 6.27 -13.42 -27.71
CA GLU A 203 5.87 -13.55 -26.30
C GLU A 203 5.85 -12.24 -25.53
N ASP A 204 6.57 -11.24 -26.02
CA ASP A 204 6.81 -9.94 -25.35
C ASP A 204 5.97 -8.81 -25.93
N THR A 205 5.34 -9.04 -27.07
CA THR A 205 4.41 -8.11 -27.71
C THR A 205 3.14 -7.97 -26.88
N VAL A 206 2.82 -6.73 -26.51
CA VAL A 206 1.63 -6.38 -25.73
C VAL A 206 0.39 -6.36 -26.61
N PHE A 207 -0.69 -6.96 -26.11
CA PHE A 207 -2.00 -6.98 -26.75
C PHE A 207 -3.12 -6.71 -25.74
N VAL A 208 -4.29 -6.36 -26.28
CA VAL A 208 -5.53 -6.19 -25.53
C VAL A 208 -6.19 -7.55 -25.36
N ALA A 209 -6.17 -8.09 -24.13
CA ALA A 209 -6.72 -9.41 -23.86
C ALA A 209 -8.24 -9.44 -23.98
N GLU A 210 -8.90 -8.41 -23.44
CA GLU A 210 -10.34 -8.18 -23.47
C GLU A 210 -10.60 -6.69 -23.21
N PHE A 211 -11.70 -6.17 -23.75
CA PHE A 211 -12.18 -4.83 -23.47
C PHE A 211 -13.71 -4.78 -23.51
N GLU A 212 -14.28 -3.89 -22.70
CA GLU A 212 -15.71 -3.58 -22.67
C GLU A 212 -15.86 -2.07 -22.83
N CYS A 213 -16.69 -1.61 -23.75
CA CYS A 213 -16.97 -0.19 -23.98
C CYS A 213 -18.49 -0.02 -24.13
N GLN A 214 -19.13 0.56 -23.13
CA GLN A 214 -20.58 0.80 -23.12
C GLN A 214 -20.85 2.30 -23.11
N ALA A 215 -21.65 2.76 -24.08
CA ALA A 215 -22.15 4.13 -24.14
C ALA A 215 -23.37 4.32 -23.20
N PHE A 216 -24.09 5.44 -23.33
CA PHE A 216 -25.28 5.75 -22.52
C PHE A 216 -26.27 4.57 -22.39
N PRO A 217 -26.97 4.44 -21.24
CA PRO A 217 -27.12 5.43 -20.16
C PRO A 217 -26.01 5.41 -19.11
N HIS A 218 -25.13 4.40 -19.10
CA HIS A 218 -24.06 4.26 -18.11
C HIS A 218 -22.74 4.13 -18.87
N GLN A 219 -22.08 5.27 -19.10
CA GLN A 219 -20.79 5.31 -19.79
C GLN A 219 -19.76 4.52 -18.98
N GLN A 220 -19.36 3.35 -19.47
CA GLN A 220 -18.38 2.47 -18.81
C GLN A 220 -17.35 2.00 -19.81
N PHE A 221 -16.11 1.83 -19.33
CA PHE A 221 -15.09 1.15 -20.10
C PHE A 221 -14.17 0.34 -19.19
N ARG A 222 -13.65 -0.76 -19.75
CA ARG A 222 -12.64 -1.62 -19.15
C ARG A 222 -11.73 -2.13 -20.26
N VAL A 223 -10.42 -2.09 -20.05
CA VAL A 223 -9.44 -2.57 -21.02
C VAL A 223 -8.33 -3.28 -20.27
N LEU A 224 -7.99 -4.52 -20.63
CA LEU A 224 -6.87 -5.25 -20.04
C LEU A 224 -5.75 -5.44 -21.07
N LEU A 225 -4.54 -5.03 -20.70
CA LEU A 225 -3.30 -5.22 -21.47
C LEU A 225 -2.42 -6.28 -20.81
N THR A 226 -1.83 -7.15 -21.63
CA THR A 226 -0.91 -8.21 -21.19
C THR A 226 0.02 -8.66 -22.32
N THR A 227 0.93 -9.58 -22.02
CA THR A 227 1.76 -10.33 -22.99
C THR A 227 1.62 -11.82 -22.72
N ARG A 228 1.98 -12.67 -23.68
CA ARG A 228 1.97 -14.13 -23.46
C ARG A 228 2.90 -14.50 -22.31
N ARG A 229 4.07 -13.85 -22.19
CA ARG A 229 5.04 -14.13 -21.12
C ARG A 229 4.50 -13.78 -19.74
N LEU A 230 3.80 -12.65 -19.58
CA LEU A 230 3.22 -12.28 -18.27
C LEU A 230 2.14 -13.28 -17.85
N LEU A 231 1.33 -13.77 -18.79
CA LEU A 231 0.32 -14.80 -18.54
C LEU A 231 0.92 -16.14 -18.08
N LYS A 232 2.16 -16.48 -18.47
CA LYS A 232 2.83 -17.70 -17.96
C LYS A 232 2.92 -17.71 -16.43
N ASN A 233 3.07 -16.54 -15.80
CA ASN A 233 3.13 -16.44 -14.34
C ASN A 233 1.81 -16.84 -13.66
N ALA A 234 0.68 -16.80 -14.38
CA ALA A 234 -0.63 -17.15 -13.84
C ALA A 234 -0.89 -18.66 -13.85
N LEU A 235 -0.21 -19.44 -14.71
CA LEU A 235 -0.50 -20.86 -14.94
C LEU A 235 -0.36 -21.70 -13.66
N ASP A 236 0.72 -21.49 -12.90
CA ASP A 236 1.00 -22.21 -11.65
C ASP A 236 0.57 -21.43 -10.40
N ALA A 237 -0.13 -20.29 -10.56
CA ALA A 237 -0.44 -19.40 -9.46
C ALA A 237 -1.54 -19.97 -8.56
N LYS A 238 -1.17 -20.37 -7.34
CA LYS A 238 -2.12 -20.81 -6.30
C LYS A 238 -2.93 -19.66 -5.69
N TYR A 239 -2.39 -18.44 -5.77
CA TYR A 239 -2.96 -17.23 -5.21
C TYR A 239 -2.75 -16.05 -6.16
N ILE A 240 -3.59 -15.03 -6.02
CA ILE A 240 -3.46 -13.75 -6.72
C ILE A 240 -3.35 -12.62 -5.71
N LEU A 241 -2.36 -11.75 -5.86
CA LEU A 241 -2.36 -10.42 -5.26
C LEU A 241 -3.02 -9.45 -6.24
N SER A 242 -3.95 -8.63 -5.77
CA SER A 242 -4.62 -7.62 -6.61
C SER A 242 -4.90 -6.34 -5.83
N ASP A 243 -4.76 -5.22 -6.52
CA ASP A 243 -5.02 -3.87 -5.99
C ASP A 243 -5.13 -2.88 -7.16
N ALA A 244 -5.68 -1.69 -6.88
CA ALA A 244 -5.79 -0.60 -7.84
C ALA A 244 -4.80 0.52 -7.52
N THR A 245 -4.36 1.21 -8.57
CA THR A 245 -3.53 2.41 -8.44
C THR A 245 -4.14 3.58 -9.20
N TYR A 246 -3.83 4.78 -8.72
CA TYR A 246 -4.43 6.03 -9.17
C TYR A 246 -3.38 7.04 -9.60
N LYS A 247 -3.86 8.20 -10.08
CA LYS A 247 -3.05 9.36 -10.47
C LYS A 247 -2.18 9.09 -11.71
N LEU A 248 -2.58 8.15 -12.57
CA LEU A 248 -1.91 7.83 -13.83
C LEU A 248 -2.50 8.56 -15.05
N THR A 249 -3.81 8.82 -15.03
CA THR A 249 -4.52 9.48 -16.14
C THR A 249 -5.10 10.83 -15.71
N TYR A 250 -5.30 11.76 -16.65
CA TYR A 250 -5.99 13.03 -16.37
C TYR A 250 -7.46 12.82 -15.95
N GLY A 251 -8.09 11.77 -16.46
CA GLY A 251 -9.45 11.35 -16.08
C GLY A 251 -9.55 10.82 -14.65
N GLY A 252 -8.42 10.44 -14.04
CA GLY A 252 -8.41 9.86 -12.69
C GLY A 252 -8.89 8.42 -12.64
N PHE A 253 -8.88 7.73 -13.78
CA PHE A 253 -9.29 6.34 -13.91
C PHE A 253 -8.35 5.40 -13.14
N PRO A 254 -8.89 4.44 -12.36
CA PRO A 254 -8.09 3.44 -11.69
C PRO A 254 -7.44 2.47 -12.68
N ALA A 255 -6.19 2.12 -12.40
CA ALA A 255 -5.48 1.04 -13.05
C ALA A 255 -5.38 -0.15 -12.09
N LEU A 256 -6.08 -1.22 -12.39
CA LEU A 256 -6.11 -2.46 -11.64
C LEU A 256 -4.93 -3.31 -12.08
N THR A 257 -4.21 -3.87 -11.11
CA THR A 257 -3.08 -4.75 -11.36
C THR A 257 -3.22 -6.00 -10.51
N GLY A 258 -2.86 -7.14 -11.09
CA GLY A 258 -2.82 -8.39 -10.36
C GLY A 258 -1.67 -9.26 -10.80
N GLY A 259 -1.25 -10.15 -9.92
CA GLY A 259 -0.10 -11.02 -10.14
C GLY A 259 0.09 -12.01 -9.01
N THR A 260 1.25 -12.65 -8.99
CA THR A 260 1.67 -13.55 -7.90
C THR A 260 3.05 -13.15 -7.37
N THR A 261 3.52 -13.80 -6.30
CA THR A 261 4.91 -13.65 -5.85
C THR A 261 5.68 -14.96 -5.95
N ASP A 262 6.98 -14.85 -6.18
CA ASP A 262 7.88 -16.00 -6.18
C ASP A 262 8.36 -16.37 -4.76
N LYS A 263 9.21 -17.39 -4.63
CA LYS A 263 9.79 -17.80 -3.34
C LYS A 263 10.84 -16.84 -2.79
N ASN A 264 11.16 -15.76 -3.52
CA ASN A 264 11.99 -14.67 -3.05
C ASN A 264 11.16 -13.39 -2.79
N LYS A 265 9.82 -13.51 -2.77
CA LYS A 265 8.84 -12.44 -2.54
C LYS A 265 8.84 -11.34 -3.62
N ASN A 266 9.43 -11.61 -4.79
CA ASN A 266 9.33 -10.71 -5.92
C ASN A 266 7.94 -10.81 -6.54
N PHE A 267 7.37 -9.68 -6.95
CA PHE A 267 6.06 -9.64 -7.60
C PHE A 267 6.16 -9.86 -9.12
N HIS A 268 5.27 -10.69 -9.64
CA HIS A 268 5.15 -11.04 -11.06
C HIS A 268 3.73 -10.70 -11.56
N PRO A 269 3.55 -9.59 -12.29
CA PRO A 269 2.24 -9.17 -12.79
C PRO A 269 1.75 -10.09 -13.90
N PHE A 270 0.42 -10.21 -14.01
CA PHE A 270 -0.25 -10.87 -15.14
C PHE A 270 -0.67 -9.87 -16.22
N GLY A 271 -0.77 -8.58 -15.87
CA GLY A 271 -1.22 -7.53 -16.77
C GLY A 271 -1.69 -6.30 -15.99
N LEU A 272 -2.24 -5.33 -16.72
CA LEU A 272 -2.79 -4.11 -16.18
C LEU A 272 -4.13 -3.82 -16.85
N ALA A 273 -5.17 -3.58 -16.06
CA ALA A 273 -6.46 -3.16 -16.55
C ALA A 273 -6.74 -1.70 -16.22
N LEU A 274 -7.22 -0.93 -17.19
CA LEU A 274 -7.71 0.43 -16.98
C LEU A 274 -9.23 0.41 -17.01
N CYS A 275 -9.84 0.88 -15.92
CA CYS A 275 -11.30 0.84 -15.75
C CYS A 275 -11.84 2.24 -15.47
N SER A 276 -13.11 2.49 -15.81
CA SER A 276 -13.79 3.74 -15.44
C SER A 276 -14.01 3.88 -13.93
N THR A 277 -14.09 2.76 -13.21
CA THR A 277 -14.38 2.67 -11.78
C THR A 277 -13.53 1.58 -11.11
N GLU A 278 -13.63 1.46 -9.78
CA GLU A 278 -12.97 0.43 -8.97
C GLU A 278 -14.00 -0.37 -8.16
N ASN A 279 -15.00 -0.94 -8.82
CA ASN A 279 -16.04 -1.74 -8.19
C ASN A 279 -15.83 -3.25 -8.37
N ASN A 280 -16.71 -4.05 -7.79
CA ASN A 280 -16.65 -5.50 -7.86
C ASN A 280 -16.78 -6.08 -9.28
N LEU A 281 -17.43 -5.38 -10.21
CA LEU A 281 -17.52 -5.78 -11.62
C LEU A 281 -16.20 -5.53 -12.35
N ASP A 282 -15.47 -4.47 -12.00
CA ASP A 282 -14.17 -4.16 -12.58
C ASP A 282 -13.11 -5.20 -12.17
N PHE A 283 -13.11 -5.62 -10.90
CA PHE A 283 -12.27 -6.74 -10.45
C PHE A 283 -12.71 -8.08 -11.06
N ALA A 284 -14.01 -8.35 -11.14
CA ALA A 284 -14.51 -9.56 -11.83
C ALA A 284 -14.08 -9.59 -13.29
N PHE A 285 -14.13 -8.46 -13.99
CA PHE A 285 -13.60 -8.33 -15.36
C PHE A 285 -12.12 -8.67 -15.38
N PHE A 286 -11.29 -8.07 -14.52
CA PHE A 286 -9.85 -8.38 -14.47
C PHE A 286 -9.60 -9.88 -14.31
N PHE A 287 -10.21 -10.51 -13.30
CA PHE A 287 -10.02 -11.93 -13.01
C PHE A 287 -10.56 -12.84 -14.13
N ARG A 288 -11.74 -12.54 -14.69
CA ARG A 288 -12.36 -13.31 -15.78
C ARG A 288 -11.53 -13.21 -17.05
N THR A 289 -10.98 -12.05 -17.35
CA THR A 289 -10.13 -11.84 -18.52
C THR A 289 -8.85 -12.66 -18.39
N ILE A 290 -8.16 -12.64 -17.24
CA ILE A 290 -6.98 -13.50 -17.00
C ILE A 290 -7.37 -14.99 -17.10
N LYS A 291 -8.52 -15.35 -16.48
CA LYS A 291 -9.40 -16.50 -16.76
C LYS A 291 -9.26 -17.05 -18.17
N SER A 292 -9.94 -16.32 -19.04
CA SER A 292 -10.22 -16.62 -20.42
C SER A 292 -8.98 -16.59 -21.29
N VAL A 293 -8.11 -15.58 -21.12
CA VAL A 293 -6.93 -15.42 -21.97
C VAL A 293 -5.88 -16.49 -21.69
N CYS A 294 -5.71 -16.98 -20.46
CA CYS A 294 -4.83 -18.13 -20.19
C CYS A 294 -5.31 -19.38 -20.93
N PHE A 295 -6.61 -19.63 -20.95
CA PHE A 295 -7.19 -20.74 -21.69
C PHE A 295 -7.02 -20.57 -23.21
N ARG A 296 -7.28 -19.37 -23.74
CA ARG A 296 -7.11 -19.07 -25.17
C ARG A 296 -5.66 -19.21 -25.65
N VAL A 297 -4.69 -18.77 -24.85
CA VAL A 297 -3.27 -18.75 -25.24
C VAL A 297 -2.57 -20.09 -24.99
N TYR A 298 -2.90 -20.77 -23.88
CA TYR A 298 -2.17 -21.96 -23.42
C TYR A 298 -3.03 -23.23 -23.29
N GLY A 299 -4.34 -23.16 -23.55
CA GLY A 299 -5.25 -24.27 -23.31
C GLY A 299 -5.42 -24.62 -21.83
N HIS A 300 -4.97 -23.75 -20.92
CA HIS A 300 -4.94 -24.01 -19.48
C HIS A 300 -5.90 -23.10 -18.72
N THR A 301 -6.79 -23.68 -17.93
CA THR A 301 -7.71 -22.95 -17.06
C THR A 301 -7.08 -22.79 -15.69
N ILE A 302 -6.73 -21.56 -15.32
CA ILE A 302 -6.22 -21.28 -13.98
C ILE A 302 -7.34 -21.36 -12.94
N THR A 303 -7.01 -21.88 -11.76
CA THR A 303 -7.95 -22.05 -10.63
C THR A 303 -7.31 -21.62 -9.30
N PRO A 304 -6.84 -20.37 -9.17
CA PRO A 304 -6.36 -19.85 -7.90
C PRO A 304 -7.51 -19.86 -6.88
N THR A 305 -7.20 -20.30 -5.65
CA THR A 305 -8.20 -20.38 -4.57
C THR A 305 -7.98 -19.35 -3.48
N ILE A 306 -6.87 -18.62 -3.53
CA ILE A 306 -6.46 -17.67 -2.49
C ILE A 306 -6.35 -16.27 -3.09
N LEU A 307 -6.98 -15.29 -2.43
CA LEU A 307 -6.85 -13.88 -2.77
C LEU A 307 -6.04 -13.16 -1.68
N VAL A 308 -5.02 -12.42 -2.09
CA VAL A 308 -4.28 -11.49 -1.23
C VAL A 308 -4.64 -10.07 -1.67
N ALA A 309 -5.21 -9.28 -0.78
CA ALA A 309 -5.61 -7.91 -1.10
C ALA A 309 -5.62 -7.04 0.16
N ASP A 310 -5.84 -5.73 -0.03
CA ASP A 310 -6.35 -4.90 1.07
C ASP A 310 -7.72 -5.44 1.55
N SER A 311 -8.28 -4.92 2.63
CA SER A 311 -9.57 -5.39 3.16
C SER A 311 -10.78 -4.82 2.40
N ALA A 312 -10.65 -4.39 1.15
CA ALA A 312 -11.77 -3.91 0.34
C ALA A 312 -12.70 -5.06 -0.08
N ASP A 313 -14.01 -4.87 0.11
CA ASP A 313 -15.02 -5.88 -0.23
C ASP A 313 -15.17 -6.06 -1.75
N ALA A 314 -14.94 -5.00 -2.54
CA ALA A 314 -15.09 -5.01 -4.00
C ALA A 314 -14.20 -6.07 -4.66
N ILE A 315 -12.92 -6.16 -4.26
CA ILE A 315 -11.94 -7.12 -4.80
C ILE A 315 -12.39 -8.55 -4.50
N THR A 316 -12.85 -8.80 -3.27
CA THR A 316 -13.28 -10.12 -2.84
C THR A 316 -14.53 -10.59 -3.55
N ILE A 317 -15.52 -9.71 -3.70
CA ILE A 317 -16.74 -10.03 -4.45
C ILE A 317 -16.39 -10.27 -5.92
N GLY A 318 -15.49 -9.47 -6.50
CA GLY A 318 -15.01 -9.67 -7.86
C GLY A 318 -14.32 -11.02 -8.06
N PHE A 319 -13.44 -11.41 -7.12
CA PHE A 319 -12.74 -12.70 -7.16
C PHE A 319 -13.71 -13.88 -7.03
N LYS A 320 -14.62 -13.85 -6.05
CA LYS A 320 -15.63 -14.90 -5.82
C LYS A 320 -16.60 -15.10 -6.98
N LYS A 321 -16.80 -14.09 -7.84
CA LYS A 321 -17.60 -14.21 -9.06
C LYS A 321 -16.92 -15.07 -10.14
N VAL A 322 -15.60 -15.26 -10.07
CA VAL A 322 -14.80 -15.91 -11.14
C VAL A 322 -14.12 -17.20 -10.65
N PHE A 323 -13.70 -17.23 -9.39
CA PHE A 323 -12.93 -18.31 -8.78
C PHE A 323 -13.56 -18.79 -7.47
N GLU A 324 -13.34 -20.06 -7.15
CA GLU A 324 -13.71 -20.65 -5.86
C GLU A 324 -12.68 -20.24 -4.80
N MET A 325 -13.03 -19.25 -3.98
CA MET A 325 -12.13 -18.72 -2.97
C MET A 325 -12.18 -19.54 -1.68
N SER A 326 -11.07 -20.20 -1.34
CA SER A 326 -10.90 -20.94 -0.09
C SER A 326 -10.44 -20.04 1.07
N LYS A 327 -9.50 -19.11 0.81
CA LYS A 327 -8.90 -18.23 1.83
C LYS A 327 -8.74 -16.79 1.30
N ARG A 328 -8.96 -15.81 2.17
CA ARG A 328 -8.72 -14.38 1.93
C ARG A 328 -7.61 -13.90 2.85
N VAL A 329 -6.49 -13.51 2.27
CA VAL A 329 -5.37 -12.91 2.99
C VAL A 329 -5.55 -11.39 2.98
N ASN A 330 -5.60 -10.81 4.17
CA ASN A 330 -5.65 -9.37 4.38
C ASN A 330 -4.22 -8.84 4.51
N CYS A 331 -3.87 -7.83 3.71
CA CYS A 331 -2.57 -7.20 3.78
C CYS A 331 -2.29 -6.64 5.18
N TRP A 332 -1.30 -7.21 5.87
CA TRP A 332 -0.89 -6.82 7.21
C TRP A 332 -0.57 -5.32 7.32
N ALA A 333 0.07 -4.72 6.31
CA ALA A 333 0.36 -3.29 6.32
C ALA A 333 -0.91 -2.43 6.39
N HIS A 334 -1.99 -2.84 5.72
CA HIS A 334 -3.29 -2.17 5.81
C HIS A 334 -3.99 -2.44 7.14
N VAL A 335 -3.93 -3.68 7.64
CA VAL A 335 -4.47 -4.07 8.95
C VAL A 335 -3.85 -3.24 10.07
N ILE A 336 -2.52 -3.22 10.17
CA ILE A 336 -1.83 -2.53 11.25
C ILE A 336 -2.00 -1.01 11.16
N ARG A 337 -2.03 -0.41 9.96
CA ARG A 337 -2.32 1.02 9.78
C ARG A 337 -3.73 1.37 10.28
N ASN A 338 -4.72 0.52 10.04
CA ASN A 338 -6.10 0.76 10.50
C ASN A 338 -6.24 0.57 12.02
N ILE A 339 -5.51 -0.38 12.59
CA ILE A 339 -5.41 -0.55 14.04
C ILE A 339 -4.73 0.66 14.68
N ASP A 340 -3.59 1.11 14.13
CA ASP A 340 -2.81 2.23 14.64
C ASP A 340 -3.64 3.54 14.69
N LYS A 341 -4.52 3.77 13.71
CA LYS A 341 -5.48 4.89 13.73
C LYS A 341 -6.40 4.85 14.95
N ARG A 342 -6.89 3.67 15.32
CA ARG A 342 -7.77 3.48 16.50
C ARG A 342 -6.98 3.55 17.81
N LEU A 343 -5.69 3.23 17.78
CA LEU A 343 -4.82 3.34 18.95
C LEU A 343 -4.39 4.77 19.29
N LEU A 344 -4.62 5.76 18.41
CA LEU A 344 -4.24 7.16 18.64
C LEU A 344 -4.89 7.80 19.87
N VAL A 345 -5.98 7.23 20.38
CA VAL A 345 -6.67 7.72 21.58
C VAL A 345 -5.92 7.40 22.88
N PHE A 346 -4.97 6.46 22.83
CA PHE A 346 -4.21 6.02 24.00
C PHE A 346 -2.89 6.76 24.13
N VAL A 347 -2.38 6.86 25.36
CA VAL A 347 -1.00 7.29 25.62
C VAL A 347 0.01 6.31 25.02
N ASP A 348 1.18 6.81 24.65
CA ASP A 348 2.18 6.06 23.88
C ASP A 348 2.60 4.73 24.52
N THR A 349 2.67 4.67 25.85
CA THR A 349 3.03 3.43 26.58
C THR A 349 2.00 2.32 26.38
N ILE A 350 0.71 2.65 26.49
CA ILE A 350 -0.39 1.70 26.27
C ILE A 350 -0.50 1.34 24.80
N LYS A 351 -0.49 2.35 23.92
CA LYS A 351 -0.50 2.17 22.46
C LYS A 351 0.60 1.19 22.02
N LYS A 352 1.84 1.40 22.47
CA LYS A 352 2.97 0.54 22.15
C LYS A 352 2.75 -0.88 22.65
N SER A 353 2.32 -1.04 23.91
CA SER A 353 2.10 -2.38 24.47
C SER A 353 0.98 -3.16 23.76
N ILE A 354 -0.13 -2.52 23.40
CA ILE A 354 -1.20 -3.16 22.63
C ILE A 354 -0.69 -3.55 21.25
N ARG A 355 -0.01 -2.61 20.57
CA ARG A 355 0.53 -2.84 19.24
C ARG A 355 1.55 -3.98 19.23
N ASP A 356 2.44 -4.05 20.21
CA ASP A 356 3.44 -5.10 20.35
C ASP A 356 2.78 -6.48 20.53
N ASP A 357 1.71 -6.57 21.33
CA ASP A 357 0.93 -7.80 21.48
C ASP A 357 0.29 -8.24 20.15
N ILE A 358 -0.31 -7.31 19.40
CA ILE A 358 -0.90 -7.62 18.08
C ILE A 358 0.18 -8.04 17.08
N CYS A 359 1.35 -7.40 17.10
CA CYS A 359 2.51 -7.82 16.32
C CYS A 359 3.02 -9.22 16.71
N ASN A 360 2.82 -9.65 17.95
CA ASN A 360 3.14 -11.03 18.36
C ASN A 360 2.09 -12.02 17.87
N ILE A 361 0.80 -11.66 17.89
CA ILE A 361 -0.28 -12.45 17.29
C ILE A 361 -0.04 -12.64 15.79
N GLN A 362 0.44 -11.59 15.10
CA GLN A 362 0.75 -11.65 13.67
C GLN A 362 1.75 -12.76 13.31
N LYS A 363 2.67 -13.07 14.21
CA LYS A 363 3.76 -14.04 14.01
C LYS A 363 3.38 -15.47 14.37
N ILE A 364 2.13 -15.71 14.77
CA ILE A 364 1.65 -17.06 15.08
C ILE A 364 1.65 -17.91 13.81
N PHE A 365 2.09 -19.17 13.95
CA PHE A 365 2.32 -20.09 12.83
C PHE A 365 1.23 -21.15 12.64
N ARG A 366 0.16 -21.14 13.46
CA ARG A 366 -0.93 -22.13 13.42
C ARG A 366 -2.27 -21.49 13.78
N GLU A 367 -3.34 -21.88 13.09
CA GLU A 367 -4.66 -21.25 13.21
C GLU A 367 -5.28 -21.38 14.61
N ASP A 368 -5.21 -22.56 15.22
CA ASP A 368 -5.77 -22.82 16.53
C ASP A 368 -5.03 -22.08 17.67
N LEU A 369 -3.73 -21.84 17.50
CA LEU A 369 -2.93 -21.00 18.39
C LEU A 369 -3.28 -19.52 18.20
N PHE A 370 -3.60 -19.10 16.97
CA PHE A 370 -4.01 -17.73 16.69
C PHE A 370 -5.31 -17.41 17.44
N LEU A 371 -6.30 -18.30 17.34
CA LEU A 371 -7.58 -18.15 18.06
C LEU A 371 -7.35 -18.08 19.58
N HIS A 372 -6.60 -19.02 20.16
CA HIS A 372 -6.30 -19.03 21.60
C HIS A 372 -5.56 -17.76 22.04
N ALA A 373 -4.60 -17.28 21.25
CA ALA A 373 -3.87 -16.05 21.56
C ALA A 373 -4.79 -14.81 21.56
N THR A 374 -5.78 -14.75 20.65
CA THR A 374 -6.75 -13.64 20.63
C THR A 374 -7.69 -13.65 21.83
N GLU A 375 -8.05 -14.83 22.35
CA GLU A 375 -8.82 -14.98 23.59
C GLU A 375 -8.02 -14.52 24.82
N LEU A 376 -6.75 -14.94 24.90
CA LEU A 376 -5.85 -14.50 25.97
C LEU A 376 -5.52 -13.00 25.90
N PHE A 377 -5.41 -12.45 24.68
CA PHE A 377 -5.27 -11.02 24.45
C PHE A 377 -6.47 -10.24 24.98
N LYS A 378 -7.69 -10.72 24.67
CA LYS A 378 -8.93 -10.14 25.19
C LYS A 378 -8.90 -10.09 26.72
N LYS A 379 -8.65 -11.24 27.36
CA LYS A 379 -8.58 -11.35 28.82
C LYS A 379 -7.55 -10.38 29.43
N LYS A 380 -6.32 -10.35 28.89
CA LYS A 380 -5.22 -9.47 29.35
C LYS A 380 -5.62 -7.99 29.37
N TRP A 381 -6.32 -7.52 28.35
CA TRP A 381 -6.63 -6.10 28.19
C TRP A 381 -7.94 -5.70 28.90
N GLU A 382 -8.93 -6.59 28.97
CA GLU A 382 -10.15 -6.36 29.75
C GLU A 382 -9.91 -6.32 31.27
N GLU A 383 -8.92 -7.06 31.76
CA GLU A 383 -8.48 -7.02 33.17
C GLU A 383 -8.02 -5.63 33.63
N LYS A 384 -7.63 -4.75 32.70
CA LYS A 384 -7.28 -3.35 33.02
C LYS A 384 -8.48 -2.50 33.44
N LYS A 385 -9.72 -3.00 33.27
CA LYS A 385 -10.98 -2.34 33.66
C LYS A 385 -11.08 -0.90 33.14
N ASN A 386 -10.67 -0.68 31.89
CA ASN A 386 -10.71 0.62 31.22
C ASN A 386 -11.70 0.56 30.04
N SER A 387 -12.68 1.46 30.04
CA SER A 387 -13.75 1.47 29.02
C SER A 387 -13.23 1.66 27.60
N SER A 388 -12.29 2.58 27.39
CA SER A 388 -11.71 2.83 26.05
C SER A 388 -10.88 1.65 25.55
N ILE A 389 -10.18 0.93 26.44
CA ILE A 389 -9.46 -0.30 26.08
C ILE A 389 -10.47 -1.38 25.69
N ASN A 390 -11.54 -1.56 26.45
CA ASN A 390 -12.57 -2.56 26.15
C ASN A 390 -13.24 -2.29 24.79
N GLU A 391 -13.59 -1.04 24.50
CA GLU A 391 -14.13 -0.63 23.21
C GLU A 391 -13.16 -0.94 22.05
N PHE A 392 -11.88 -0.66 22.24
CA PHE A 392 -10.86 -1.02 21.25
C PHE A 392 -10.73 -2.54 21.07
N VAL A 393 -10.72 -3.31 22.16
CA VAL A 393 -10.61 -4.77 22.12
C VAL A 393 -11.83 -5.37 21.40
N GLU A 394 -13.03 -4.89 21.69
CA GLU A 394 -14.26 -5.31 21.01
C GLU A 394 -14.18 -5.01 19.51
N TYR A 395 -13.79 -3.79 19.13
CA TYR A 395 -13.54 -3.43 17.74
C TYR A 395 -12.52 -4.37 17.08
N PHE A 396 -11.39 -4.62 17.76
CA PHE A 396 -10.31 -5.44 17.22
C PHE A 396 -10.77 -6.87 16.96
N LEU A 397 -11.48 -7.49 17.91
CA LEU A 397 -11.99 -8.85 17.77
C LEU A 397 -13.08 -8.94 16.70
N LEU A 398 -14.03 -8.01 16.68
CA LEU A 398 -15.11 -8.02 15.68
C LEU A 398 -14.56 -7.83 14.27
N GLN A 399 -13.67 -6.85 14.08
CA GLN A 399 -13.15 -6.53 12.75
C GLN A 399 -12.06 -7.52 12.31
N TRP A 400 -11.05 -7.77 13.14
CA TRP A 400 -9.80 -8.42 12.73
C TRP A 400 -9.67 -9.87 13.19
N VAL A 401 -10.65 -10.41 13.92
CA VAL A 401 -10.66 -11.84 14.33
C VAL A 401 -11.93 -12.54 13.85
N ALA A 402 -13.11 -11.91 13.97
CA ALA A 402 -14.36 -12.51 13.50
C ALA A 402 -14.59 -12.31 11.99
N LYS A 403 -14.35 -11.10 11.48
CA LYS A 403 -14.57 -10.77 10.06
C LYS A 403 -13.33 -11.01 9.19
N ASP A 404 -12.23 -10.33 9.47
CA ASP A 404 -11.06 -10.21 8.58
C ASP A 404 -9.78 -10.85 9.16
N TYR A 405 -9.81 -12.11 9.59
CA TYR A 405 -8.73 -12.77 10.35
C TYR A 405 -7.48 -13.23 9.56
N GLY A 406 -7.50 -13.15 8.23
CA GLY A 406 -6.42 -13.67 7.37
C GLY A 406 -5.15 -12.80 7.29
N TRP A 407 -4.59 -12.32 8.39
CA TRP A 407 -3.43 -11.40 8.40
C TRP A 407 -2.19 -11.91 9.16
N TYR A 408 -2.28 -13.05 9.85
CA TYR A 408 -1.16 -13.66 10.54
C TYR A 408 -0.35 -14.59 9.62
N GLU A 409 0.95 -14.76 9.89
CA GLU A 409 1.88 -15.50 9.01
C GLU A 409 1.53 -16.98 8.85
N GLY A 410 0.93 -17.60 9.86
CA GLY A 410 0.50 -18.99 9.83
C GLY A 410 -0.84 -19.26 9.14
N TYR A 411 -1.44 -18.27 8.47
CA TYR A 411 -2.83 -18.38 7.98
C TYR A 411 -3.03 -19.36 6.81
N ILE A 412 -2.04 -19.44 5.91
CA ILE A 412 -2.02 -20.45 4.85
C ILE A 412 -0.90 -21.44 5.16
N GLU A 413 -1.30 -22.65 5.49
CA GLU A 413 -0.37 -23.76 5.74
C GLU A 413 0.26 -24.25 4.42
N ASP A 414 1.50 -24.75 4.50
CA ASP A 414 2.25 -25.40 3.41
C ASP A 414 2.43 -24.62 2.09
N VAL A 415 1.99 -23.36 2.05
CA VAL A 415 2.18 -22.44 0.94
C VAL A 415 3.01 -21.27 1.45
N CYS A 416 4.07 -20.91 0.74
CA CYS A 416 4.73 -19.63 0.97
C CYS A 416 3.87 -18.55 0.31
N PHE A 417 3.19 -17.74 1.12
CA PHE A 417 2.29 -16.68 0.66
C PHE A 417 2.62 -15.35 1.34
N PRO A 418 2.53 -14.23 0.62
CA PRO A 418 2.79 -12.93 1.22
C PRO A 418 1.63 -12.51 2.11
N THR A 419 1.91 -12.19 3.37
CA THR A 419 0.98 -11.52 4.28
C THR A 419 0.85 -10.02 4.02
N THR A 420 1.71 -9.45 3.16
CA THR A 420 1.67 -8.04 2.76
C THR A 420 1.60 -7.88 1.25
N SER A 421 0.98 -6.79 0.77
CA SER A 421 0.99 -6.37 -0.64
C SER A 421 2.25 -5.62 -1.05
N ASN A 422 3.34 -5.66 -0.27
CA ASN A 422 4.53 -4.83 -0.51
C ASN A 422 5.10 -4.97 -1.94
N GLY A 423 5.14 -6.19 -2.48
CA GLY A 423 5.60 -6.40 -3.85
C GLY A 423 4.71 -5.73 -4.91
N LEU A 424 3.40 -5.68 -4.65
CA LEU A 424 2.41 -5.01 -5.50
C LEU A 424 2.48 -3.49 -5.35
N GLU A 425 2.56 -2.99 -4.11
CA GLU A 425 2.72 -1.55 -3.79
C GLU A 425 4.02 -0.98 -4.40
N SER A 426 5.15 -1.69 -4.25
CA SER A 426 6.41 -1.34 -4.91
C SER A 426 6.28 -1.32 -6.43
N SER A 427 5.47 -2.23 -6.99
CA SER A 427 5.22 -2.25 -8.43
C SER A 427 4.38 -1.05 -8.87
N HIS A 428 3.38 -0.62 -8.09
CA HIS A 428 2.64 0.62 -8.36
C HIS A 428 3.53 1.85 -8.34
N ASP A 429 4.48 1.93 -7.42
CA ASP A 429 5.41 3.05 -7.37
C ASP A 429 6.34 3.05 -8.58
N LYS A 430 6.82 1.86 -9.02
CA LYS A 430 7.56 1.73 -10.28
C LYS A 430 6.74 2.13 -11.51
N ILE A 431 5.43 1.85 -11.55
CA ILE A 431 4.54 2.35 -12.61
C ILE A 431 4.55 3.87 -12.63
N LYS A 432 4.37 4.50 -11.46
CA LYS A 432 4.36 5.96 -11.33
C LYS A 432 5.71 6.55 -11.70
N GLU A 433 6.82 5.92 -11.32
CA GLU A 433 8.18 6.34 -11.67
C GLU A 433 8.46 6.23 -13.17
N ALA A 434 8.06 5.13 -13.82
CA ALA A 434 8.17 4.94 -15.27
C ALA A 434 7.43 6.05 -16.03
N LEU A 435 6.27 6.45 -15.52
CA LEU A 435 5.48 7.58 -16.03
C LEU A 435 5.98 8.95 -15.55
N LYS A 436 7.11 9.01 -14.83
CA LYS A 436 7.71 10.22 -14.26
C LYS A 436 6.73 11.03 -13.40
N HIS A 437 5.82 10.33 -12.72
CA HIS A 437 4.68 10.86 -11.97
C HIS A 437 3.78 11.80 -12.78
N LYS A 438 3.80 11.71 -14.12
CA LYS A 438 2.92 12.45 -15.00
C LYS A 438 1.57 11.76 -15.10
N ARG A 439 0.55 12.58 -15.33
CA ARG A 439 -0.76 12.10 -15.78
C ARG A 439 -0.80 12.18 -17.28
N LEU A 440 -1.29 11.15 -17.93
CA LEU A 440 -1.40 11.08 -19.39
C LEU A 440 -2.87 11.13 -19.83
N GLY A 441 -3.10 11.48 -21.11
CA GLY A 441 -4.38 11.25 -21.75
C GLY A 441 -4.72 9.75 -21.78
N LEU A 442 -5.98 9.38 -21.98
CA LEU A 442 -6.38 7.96 -21.89
C LEU A 442 -5.69 7.09 -22.96
N ILE A 443 -5.70 7.49 -24.24
CA ILE A 443 -5.00 6.74 -25.31
C ILE A 443 -3.48 6.85 -25.17
N GLU A 444 -2.98 8.02 -24.76
CA GLU A 444 -1.55 8.23 -24.51
C GLU A 444 -1.04 7.28 -23.41
N PHE A 445 -1.81 7.13 -22.32
CA PHE A 445 -1.52 6.18 -21.25
C PHE A 445 -1.50 4.74 -21.75
N LEU A 446 -2.47 4.33 -22.58
CA LEU A 446 -2.52 2.97 -23.12
C LEU A 446 -1.35 2.70 -24.07
N ASN A 447 -0.96 3.68 -24.90
CA ASN A 447 0.23 3.59 -25.74
C ASN A 447 1.51 3.46 -24.91
N GLU A 448 1.64 4.26 -23.84
CA GLU A 448 2.79 4.21 -22.93
C GLU A 448 2.84 2.87 -22.18
N CYS A 449 1.67 2.36 -21.76
CA CYS A 449 1.58 1.03 -21.18
C CYS A 449 2.05 -0.06 -22.14
N ARG A 450 1.64 0.05 -23.41
CA ARG A 450 1.98 -0.90 -24.46
C ARG A 450 3.48 -0.90 -24.77
N SER A 451 4.06 0.27 -25.04
CA SER A 451 5.42 0.36 -25.58
C SER A 451 6.53 0.38 -24.51
N ASN A 452 6.24 0.87 -23.30
CA ASN A 452 7.29 1.18 -22.33
C ASN A 452 7.09 0.55 -20.94
N LEU A 453 5.85 0.21 -20.55
CA LEU A 453 5.59 -0.35 -19.23
C LEU A 453 5.44 -1.89 -19.25
N ILE A 454 4.41 -2.39 -19.94
CA ILE A 454 4.03 -3.81 -19.94
C ILE A 454 5.00 -4.59 -20.83
N GLU A 455 5.39 -4.03 -21.97
CA GLU A 455 6.44 -4.61 -22.81
C GLU A 455 7.76 -4.71 -22.04
N HIS A 456 8.14 -3.67 -21.28
CA HIS A 456 9.31 -3.71 -20.43
C HIS A 456 9.20 -4.79 -19.33
N TRP A 457 8.06 -4.89 -18.65
CA TRP A 457 7.81 -5.98 -17.69
C TRP A 457 7.96 -7.36 -18.32
N SER A 458 7.55 -7.52 -19.56
CA SER A 458 7.69 -8.76 -20.30
C SER A 458 9.16 -9.04 -20.63
N ARG A 459 9.85 -8.09 -21.26
CA ARG A 459 11.26 -8.21 -21.67
C ARG A 459 12.21 -8.44 -20.50
N GLU A 460 11.98 -7.82 -19.34
CA GLU A 460 12.76 -8.08 -18.12
C GLU A 460 12.69 -9.56 -17.67
N ARG A 461 11.68 -10.30 -18.11
CA ARG A 461 11.47 -11.73 -17.81
C ARG A 461 11.85 -12.64 -18.99
N SER A 462 12.35 -12.07 -20.09
CA SER A 462 12.87 -12.85 -21.22
C SER A 462 14.30 -13.30 -20.92
N GLU A 463 14.60 -14.57 -21.21
CA GLU A 463 15.94 -15.15 -21.04
C GLU A 463 16.95 -14.55 -22.02
N THR A 464 16.48 -14.08 -23.18
CA THR A 464 17.27 -13.41 -24.20
C THR A 464 16.77 -12.00 -24.44
N ILE A 465 17.70 -11.10 -24.79
CA ILE A 465 17.39 -9.76 -25.30
C ILE A 465 17.91 -9.70 -26.73
N SER A 466 17.06 -9.22 -27.64
CA SER A 466 17.42 -8.99 -29.04
C SER A 466 17.72 -7.50 -29.25
N THR A 467 18.87 -7.18 -29.84
CA THR A 467 19.25 -5.83 -30.27
C THR A 467 19.74 -5.84 -31.71
N PHE A 468 19.65 -4.71 -32.40
CA PHE A 468 20.30 -4.57 -33.70
C PHE A 468 21.79 -4.30 -33.53
N ASN A 469 22.62 -5.03 -34.28
CA ASN A 469 24.03 -4.71 -34.40
C ASN A 469 24.17 -3.38 -35.18
N PRO A 470 24.79 -2.34 -34.60
CA PRO A 470 24.90 -1.04 -35.24
C PRO A 470 25.75 -1.06 -36.53
N THR A 471 26.55 -2.10 -36.74
CA THR A 471 27.41 -2.26 -37.92
C THR A 471 26.78 -3.13 -39.00
N THR A 472 26.12 -4.23 -38.64
CA THR A 472 25.54 -5.17 -39.63
C THR A 472 24.03 -4.97 -39.85
N ASN A 473 23.36 -4.19 -39.00
CA ASN A 473 21.89 -4.04 -38.95
C ASN A 473 21.14 -5.38 -38.79
N GLU A 474 21.84 -6.41 -38.31
CA GLU A 474 21.27 -7.72 -38.01
C GLU A 474 20.79 -7.78 -36.56
N LEU A 475 19.75 -8.57 -36.32
CA LEU A 475 19.27 -8.86 -34.98
C LEU A 475 20.27 -9.81 -34.30
N VAL A 476 20.83 -9.37 -33.17
CA VAL A 476 21.72 -10.17 -32.32
C VAL A 476 21.02 -10.41 -30.99
N GLU A 477 20.96 -11.68 -30.59
CA GLU A 477 20.42 -12.09 -29.30
C GLU A 477 21.56 -12.36 -28.31
N PHE A 478 21.37 -11.89 -27.08
CA PHE A 478 22.28 -12.12 -25.98
C PHE A 478 21.52 -12.51 -24.72
N GLU A 479 22.19 -13.19 -23.81
CA GLU A 479 21.63 -13.58 -22.52
C GLU A 479 21.24 -12.34 -21.71
N ASN A 480 20.04 -12.36 -21.13
CA ASN A 480 19.56 -11.29 -20.27
C ASN A 480 20.21 -11.36 -18.89
N LEU A 481 21.30 -10.62 -18.70
CA LEU A 481 22.00 -10.52 -17.42
C LEU A 481 21.15 -9.94 -16.27
N ASN A 482 20.06 -9.22 -16.57
CA ASN A 482 19.16 -8.61 -15.60
C ASN A 482 17.81 -9.34 -15.51
N LEU A 483 17.77 -10.63 -15.87
CA LEU A 483 16.56 -11.45 -15.88
C LEU A 483 15.85 -11.44 -14.51
N LYS A 484 14.60 -10.97 -14.51
CA LYS A 484 13.66 -11.12 -13.38
C LYS A 484 13.07 -12.53 -13.38
N LYS A 485 13.91 -13.51 -13.04
CA LYS A 485 13.54 -14.92 -13.01
C LYS A 485 12.44 -15.17 -11.98
N PHE A 486 11.52 -16.07 -12.31
CA PHE A 486 10.55 -16.58 -11.33
C PHE A 486 11.22 -17.63 -10.44
N HIS A 487 11.50 -17.30 -9.19
CA HIS A 487 12.17 -18.22 -8.27
C HIS A 487 11.20 -19.25 -7.67
N LYS A 488 11.33 -20.51 -8.09
CA LYS A 488 10.56 -21.65 -7.54
C LYS A 488 11.06 -22.12 -6.17
N GLU A 489 12.21 -21.63 -5.73
CA GLU A 489 12.85 -21.90 -4.44
C GLU A 489 13.47 -20.62 -3.87
N PRO A 490 13.60 -20.49 -2.53
CA PRO A 490 14.26 -19.34 -1.92
C PRO A 490 15.72 -19.23 -2.38
N ILE A 491 16.17 -17.99 -2.66
CA ILE A 491 17.58 -17.72 -2.95
C ILE A 491 18.34 -17.67 -1.63
N ILE A 492 19.38 -18.50 -1.52
CA ILE A 492 20.27 -18.53 -0.36
C ILE A 492 21.55 -17.76 -0.72
N THR A 493 21.78 -16.64 -0.05
CA THR A 493 22.95 -15.77 -0.28
C THR A 493 24.16 -16.22 0.54
N LYS A 494 25.33 -15.62 0.28
CA LYS A 494 26.54 -15.86 1.07
C LYS A 494 26.36 -15.43 2.53
N GLU A 495 25.63 -14.34 2.76
CA GLU A 495 25.28 -13.83 4.09
C GLU A 495 24.40 -14.83 4.85
N ASP A 496 23.37 -15.39 4.20
CA ASP A 496 22.50 -16.40 4.82
C ASP A 496 23.30 -17.62 5.28
N LEU A 497 24.23 -18.09 4.44
CA LEU A 497 25.11 -19.22 4.78
C LEU A 497 26.09 -18.86 5.92
N LEU A 498 26.61 -17.63 5.95
CA LEU A 498 27.52 -17.16 7.02
C LEU A 498 26.79 -17.06 8.36
N GLU A 499 25.55 -16.58 8.36
CA GLU A 499 24.68 -16.54 9.55
C GLU A 499 24.40 -17.96 10.05
N ALA A 500 24.00 -18.88 9.16
CA ALA A 500 23.75 -20.28 9.49
C ALA A 500 24.98 -21.00 10.02
N HIS A 501 26.16 -20.69 9.49
CA HIS A 501 27.42 -21.22 10.00
C HIS A 501 27.74 -20.67 11.39
N THR A 502 27.57 -19.36 11.61
CA THR A 502 27.75 -18.73 12.93
C THR A 502 26.80 -19.34 13.96
N TRP A 503 25.55 -19.57 13.57
CA TRP A 503 24.57 -20.25 14.40
C TRP A 503 24.99 -21.69 14.71
N ASN A 504 25.53 -22.43 13.74
CA ASN A 504 26.00 -23.81 13.95
C ASN A 504 27.20 -23.88 14.93
N LYS A 505 28.07 -22.85 14.95
CA LYS A 505 29.18 -22.75 15.91
C LYS A 505 28.74 -22.65 17.37
N LEU A 506 27.49 -22.25 17.63
CA LEU A 506 26.93 -22.24 18.99
C LEU A 506 26.72 -23.67 19.55
N GLY A 507 26.86 -24.71 18.73
CA GLY A 507 26.80 -26.10 19.22
C GLY A 507 25.43 -26.51 19.76
N LYS A 508 24.36 -25.77 19.44
CA LYS A 508 23.01 -26.03 19.95
C LYS A 508 22.54 -27.46 19.65
N THR A 509 21.90 -28.09 20.64
CA THR A 509 21.26 -29.40 20.47
C THR A 509 20.08 -29.31 19.50
N ILE A 510 20.01 -30.24 18.56
CA ILE A 510 18.85 -30.41 17.66
C ILE A 510 18.25 -31.77 17.97
N GLN A 511 16.99 -31.78 18.38
CA GLN A 511 16.26 -33.01 18.68
C GLN A 511 15.29 -33.34 17.54
N ARG A 512 15.21 -34.61 17.17
CA ARG A 512 14.22 -35.08 16.19
C ARG A 512 13.06 -35.76 16.90
N VAL A 513 11.84 -35.26 16.69
CA VAL A 513 10.60 -35.83 17.23
C VAL A 513 9.56 -35.88 16.11
N GLY A 514 9.19 -37.10 15.70
CA GLY A 514 8.35 -37.30 14.51
C GLY A 514 9.02 -36.75 13.25
N GLU A 515 8.31 -35.88 12.55
CA GLU A 515 8.78 -35.18 11.35
C GLU A 515 9.59 -33.90 11.65
N TYR A 516 9.59 -33.42 12.89
CA TYR A 516 10.21 -32.15 13.25
C TYR A 516 11.64 -32.31 13.77
N TYR A 517 12.50 -31.40 13.32
CA TYR A 517 13.75 -31.05 13.96
C TYR A 517 13.49 -29.84 14.86
N MET A 518 13.82 -29.94 16.14
CA MET A 518 13.46 -28.97 17.17
C MET A 518 14.70 -28.37 17.80
N VAL A 519 14.70 -27.05 17.98
CA VAL A 519 15.80 -26.31 18.60
C VAL A 519 15.29 -25.17 19.46
N ARG A 520 15.97 -24.87 20.58
CA ARG A 520 15.64 -23.71 21.42
C ARG A 520 15.91 -22.39 20.69
N SER A 521 15.05 -21.40 20.94
CA SER A 521 15.20 -20.03 20.49
C SER A 521 16.22 -19.24 21.33
N GLY A 522 16.85 -18.22 20.73
CA GLY A 522 17.73 -17.25 21.42
C GLY A 522 19.22 -17.51 21.17
N ASP A 523 20.04 -16.47 21.18
CA ASP A 523 21.49 -16.54 20.89
C ASP A 523 22.35 -16.92 22.11
N ASP A 524 21.72 -17.02 23.28
CA ASP A 524 22.41 -17.30 24.53
C ASP A 524 22.95 -18.74 24.54
N ASN A 525 24.26 -18.86 24.76
CA ASN A 525 25.01 -20.08 25.11
C ASN A 525 24.56 -20.73 26.44
N LYS A 526 23.34 -20.47 26.93
CA LYS A 526 22.84 -21.02 28.20
C LYS A 526 22.57 -22.51 28.06
N SER A 527 23.62 -23.29 28.31
CA SER A 527 23.81 -24.53 29.09
C SER A 527 22.68 -25.56 29.30
N ILE A 528 21.44 -25.31 28.88
CA ILE A 528 20.34 -26.25 29.03
C ILE A 528 20.14 -26.93 27.68
N GLU A 529 20.74 -28.10 27.55
CA GLU A 529 20.50 -28.97 26.40
C GLU A 529 19.01 -29.23 26.23
N LEU A 530 18.53 -29.12 24.98
CA LEU A 530 17.15 -29.44 24.66
C LEU A 530 17.00 -30.97 24.70
N SER A 531 16.26 -31.50 25.67
CA SER A 531 16.00 -32.94 25.74
C SER A 531 14.85 -33.36 24.82
N ARG A 532 14.81 -34.65 24.47
CA ARG A 532 13.70 -35.22 23.68
C ARG A 532 12.37 -35.17 24.43
N GLU A 533 12.41 -35.26 25.76
CA GLU A 533 11.22 -35.18 26.60
C GLU A 533 10.66 -33.75 26.64
N ASP A 534 11.53 -32.73 26.71
CA ASP A 534 11.10 -31.33 26.61
C ASP A 534 10.40 -31.06 25.27
N CYS A 535 10.90 -31.65 24.18
CA CYS A 535 10.29 -31.54 22.86
C CYS A 535 8.89 -32.16 22.81
N LYS A 536 8.72 -33.37 23.37
CA LYS A 536 7.41 -34.03 23.45
C LYS A 536 6.43 -33.21 24.29
N LYS A 537 6.87 -32.72 25.45
CA LYS A 537 6.06 -31.85 26.32
C LYS A 537 5.69 -30.54 25.61
N PHE A 538 6.60 -29.95 24.84
CA PHE A 538 6.32 -28.75 24.06
C PHE A 538 5.22 -28.98 23.02
N LEU A 539 5.32 -30.05 22.23
CA LEU A 539 4.27 -30.42 21.25
C LEU A 539 2.92 -30.66 21.96
N GLN A 540 2.92 -31.37 23.09
CA GLN A 540 1.70 -31.55 23.89
C GLN A 540 1.12 -30.22 24.40
N ARG A 541 1.94 -29.24 24.76
CA ARG A 541 1.47 -27.91 25.15
C ARG A 541 0.90 -27.14 23.97
N LEU A 542 1.49 -27.23 22.78
CA LEU A 542 0.90 -26.67 21.56
C LEU A 542 -0.50 -27.25 21.32
N ASP A 543 -0.70 -28.55 21.51
CA ASP A 543 -2.00 -29.18 21.24
C ASP A 543 -3.03 -28.91 22.35
N LYS A 544 -2.62 -29.02 23.62
CA LYS A 544 -3.51 -28.83 24.78
C LYS A 544 -3.81 -27.37 25.09
N LYS A 545 -2.98 -26.43 24.63
CA LYS A 545 -3.09 -24.98 24.88
C LYS A 545 -3.30 -24.64 26.37
N PRO A 546 -2.41 -25.07 27.29
CA PRO A 546 -2.64 -24.96 28.73
C PRO A 546 -2.47 -23.54 29.30
N TRP A 547 -2.09 -22.57 28.48
CA TRP A 547 -1.75 -21.22 28.94
C TRP A 547 -2.99 -20.42 29.33
N GLU A 548 -2.93 -19.76 30.48
CA GLU A 548 -3.99 -18.86 30.97
C GLU A 548 -3.64 -17.38 30.80
N ASN A 549 -2.39 -17.09 30.40
CA ASN A 549 -1.84 -15.75 30.22
C ASN A 549 -1.22 -15.58 28.83
N PHE A 550 -1.53 -14.45 28.18
CA PHE A 550 -1.04 -14.13 26.84
C PHE A 550 0.50 -14.11 26.74
N ASN A 551 1.19 -13.45 27.65
CA ASN A 551 2.65 -13.33 27.59
C ASN A 551 3.34 -14.69 27.81
N GLU A 552 2.76 -15.53 28.68
CA GLU A 552 3.25 -16.88 28.91
C GLU A 552 3.16 -17.73 27.64
N MET A 553 2.00 -17.70 26.98
CA MET A 553 1.80 -18.38 25.69
C MET A 553 2.82 -17.90 24.66
N ILE A 554 2.91 -16.58 24.42
CA ILE A 554 3.82 -16.02 23.41
C ILE A 554 5.27 -16.39 23.69
N ASN A 555 5.69 -16.39 24.96
CA ASN A 555 7.04 -16.80 25.34
C ASN A 555 7.29 -18.29 25.10
N ASP A 556 6.34 -19.16 25.48
CA ASP A 556 6.49 -20.61 25.33
C ASP A 556 6.48 -21.02 23.85
N ILE A 557 5.51 -20.58 23.03
CA ILE A 557 5.45 -20.93 21.60
C ILE A 557 6.69 -20.44 20.83
N ASN A 558 7.34 -19.38 21.31
CA ASN A 558 8.56 -18.87 20.72
C ASN A 558 9.83 -19.55 21.26
N SER A 559 9.74 -20.32 22.34
CA SER A 559 10.89 -20.92 23.03
C SER A 559 11.58 -22.03 22.22
N ILE A 560 10.85 -22.72 21.35
CA ILE A 560 11.34 -23.81 20.51
C ILE A 560 10.87 -23.60 19.07
N ARG A 561 11.80 -23.74 18.13
CA ARG A 561 11.53 -23.69 16.69
C ARG A 561 11.32 -25.08 16.13
N LEU A 562 10.23 -25.27 15.39
CA LEU A 562 9.90 -26.50 14.69
C LEU A 562 10.37 -26.36 13.25
N ILE A 563 11.27 -27.24 12.82
CA ILE A 563 11.80 -27.29 11.45
C ILE A 563 11.33 -28.59 10.79
N LYS A 564 10.65 -28.49 9.65
CA LYS A 564 10.28 -29.64 8.82
C LYS A 564 11.16 -29.64 7.57
N MET A 565 12.04 -30.63 7.47
CA MET A 565 12.98 -30.73 6.36
C MET A 565 12.32 -31.35 5.14
N ASN A 566 12.48 -30.71 3.98
CA ASN A 566 12.14 -31.31 2.70
C ASN A 566 13.33 -32.15 2.19
N THR A 567 13.11 -33.44 1.96
CA THR A 567 14.16 -34.40 1.59
C THR A 567 14.55 -34.33 0.12
N GLU A 568 13.67 -33.88 -0.76
CA GLU A 568 13.94 -33.73 -2.20
C GLU A 568 14.73 -32.45 -2.47
N ASN A 569 14.32 -31.35 -1.84
CA ASN A 569 15.00 -30.07 -1.92
C ASN A 569 14.91 -29.34 -0.59
N TRP A 570 16.02 -29.34 0.15
CA TRP A 570 16.10 -28.75 1.48
C TRP A 570 15.78 -27.25 1.52
N LYS A 571 15.92 -26.51 0.41
CA LYS A 571 15.55 -25.08 0.35
C LYS A 571 14.05 -24.85 0.51
N ASN A 572 13.24 -25.87 0.25
CA ASN A 572 11.79 -25.86 0.46
C ASN A 572 11.39 -26.35 1.88
N SER A 573 12.34 -26.48 2.80
CA SER A 573 12.06 -26.80 4.20
C SER A 573 11.34 -25.64 4.90
N THR A 574 10.60 -25.95 5.96
CA THR A 574 9.84 -24.96 6.73
C THR A 574 10.36 -24.79 8.15
N CYS A 575 10.13 -23.60 8.74
CA CYS A 575 10.50 -23.31 10.12
C CYS A 575 9.51 -22.35 10.77
N THR A 576 9.17 -22.57 12.05
CA THR A 576 8.25 -21.70 12.80
C THR A 576 8.90 -20.43 13.36
N CYS A 577 10.15 -20.11 13.00
CA CYS A 577 10.77 -18.86 13.42
C CYS A 577 10.26 -17.68 12.60
N VAL A 578 10.15 -16.51 13.24
CA VAL A 578 9.67 -15.26 12.62
C VAL A 578 10.39 -14.94 11.31
N PHE A 579 11.71 -15.12 11.28
CA PHE A 579 12.49 -14.85 10.08
C PHE A 579 12.09 -15.75 8.89
N TRP A 580 11.81 -17.03 9.14
CA TRP A 580 11.36 -17.93 8.07
C TRP A 580 9.95 -17.59 7.60
N LEU A 581 9.03 -17.31 8.54
CA LEU A 581 7.69 -16.87 8.20
C LEU A 581 7.71 -15.62 7.29
N LYS A 582 8.63 -14.68 7.59
CA LYS A 582 8.80 -13.43 6.82
C LYS A 582 9.70 -13.52 5.59
N HIS A 583 10.50 -14.55 5.39
CA HIS A 583 11.47 -14.59 4.28
C HIS A 583 11.54 -15.93 3.53
N TYR A 584 10.80 -16.95 3.96
CA TYR A 584 10.81 -18.34 3.47
C TYR A 584 12.17 -19.05 3.54
N LYS A 585 13.11 -18.47 4.28
CA LYS A 585 14.44 -19.01 4.58
C LYS A 585 14.84 -18.54 5.96
N CYS A 586 15.70 -19.30 6.64
CA CYS A 586 16.33 -18.86 7.88
C CYS A 586 17.58 -19.69 8.19
N SER A 587 18.43 -19.17 9.08
CA SER A 587 19.59 -19.87 9.60
C SER A 587 19.24 -21.26 10.14
N HIS A 588 18.11 -21.45 10.83
CA HIS A 588 17.70 -22.76 11.34
C HIS A 588 17.58 -23.84 10.25
N THR A 589 16.86 -23.54 9.15
CA THR A 589 16.67 -24.51 8.04
C THR A 589 18.00 -24.86 7.37
N ILE A 590 18.84 -23.86 7.12
CA ILE A 590 20.16 -24.02 6.50
C ILE A 590 21.09 -24.81 7.43
N SER A 591 21.08 -24.50 8.73
CA SER A 591 21.92 -25.17 9.73
C SER A 591 21.54 -26.63 9.92
N VAL A 592 20.24 -26.96 9.94
CA VAL A 592 19.77 -28.36 9.96
C VAL A 592 20.17 -29.08 8.67
N ALA A 593 19.97 -28.46 7.51
CA ALA A 593 20.39 -29.02 6.22
C ALA A 593 21.90 -29.33 6.21
N TYR A 594 22.73 -28.45 6.76
CA TYR A 594 24.18 -28.67 6.89
C TYR A 594 24.50 -29.89 7.76
N ARG A 595 23.85 -30.02 8.93
CA ARG A 595 24.07 -31.18 9.83
C ARG A 595 23.57 -32.50 9.23
N LEU A 596 22.57 -32.43 8.36
CA LEU A 596 22.10 -33.56 7.56
C LEU A 596 22.92 -33.80 6.29
N LYS A 597 24.00 -33.04 6.07
CA LYS A 597 24.88 -33.12 4.90
C LYS A 597 24.16 -32.85 3.56
N MET A 598 23.09 -32.06 3.58
CA MET A 598 22.35 -31.62 2.40
C MET A 598 22.92 -30.35 1.77
N VAL A 599 23.75 -29.61 2.52
CA VAL A 599 24.48 -28.41 2.08
C VAL A 599 25.84 -28.35 2.76
N ASP A 600 26.83 -27.77 2.08
CA ASP A 600 28.17 -27.56 2.61
C ASP A 600 28.51 -26.06 2.64
N PHE A 601 29.14 -25.60 3.72
CA PHE A 601 29.60 -24.23 3.86
C PHE A 601 30.96 -23.97 3.20
N ASN A 602 31.65 -25.00 2.69
CA ASN A 602 32.95 -24.86 2.03
C ASN A 602 32.95 -23.81 0.91
N ILE A 603 31.83 -23.64 0.20
CA ILE A 603 31.66 -22.61 -0.84
C ILE A 603 31.94 -21.19 -0.32
N ILE A 604 31.66 -20.91 0.96
CA ILE A 604 31.92 -19.59 1.57
C ILE A 604 33.39 -19.45 1.96
N PHE A 605 33.99 -20.52 2.48
CA PHE A 605 35.34 -20.48 3.06
C PHE A 605 36.45 -20.51 2.01
N MET A 606 36.18 -21.07 0.84
CA MET A 606 37.13 -21.09 -0.27
C MET A 606 37.37 -19.70 -0.87
N ASP A 607 36.39 -18.79 -0.75
CA ASP A 607 36.50 -17.40 -1.22
C ASP A 607 37.08 -16.44 -0.18
N LEU A 608 37.32 -16.90 1.06
CA LEU A 608 37.93 -16.05 2.08
C LEU A 608 39.42 -15.89 1.79
N PRO A 609 39.95 -14.64 1.78
CA PRO A 609 41.38 -14.42 1.58
C PRO A 609 42.15 -15.13 2.68
N ILE A 610 43.23 -15.82 2.30
CA ILE A 610 44.16 -16.44 3.24
C ILE A 610 44.72 -15.33 4.14
N SER A 611 44.14 -15.21 5.34
CA SER A 611 44.59 -14.19 6.28
C SER A 611 45.96 -14.57 6.83
N ASN A 612 46.89 -13.61 6.83
CA ASN A 612 48.15 -13.79 7.52
C ASN A 612 47.88 -14.07 9.01
N LYS A 613 48.58 -15.05 9.59
CA LYS A 613 48.53 -15.30 11.04
C LYS A 613 48.69 -13.97 11.77
N ARG A 614 47.78 -13.71 12.71
CA ARG A 614 47.87 -12.52 13.57
C ARG A 614 49.27 -12.45 14.18
N LYS A 615 50.02 -11.37 13.91
CA LYS A 615 51.34 -11.17 14.51
C LYS A 615 51.20 -11.32 16.03
N LYS A 616 52.09 -12.10 16.66
CA LYS A 616 52.10 -12.28 18.13
C LYS A 616 52.11 -10.91 18.80
N GLY A 617 51.09 -10.61 19.60
CA GLY A 617 50.89 -9.33 20.28
C GLY A 617 49.42 -9.12 20.67
N ALA A 618 49.19 -8.48 21.82
CA ALA A 618 47.83 -8.22 22.32
C ALA A 618 47.02 -7.36 21.32
N SER A 619 45.71 -7.61 21.25
CA SER A 619 44.84 -6.83 20.38
C SER A 619 44.84 -5.34 20.80
N LYS A 620 44.77 -4.41 19.84
CA LYS A 620 44.66 -2.97 20.12
C LYS A 620 43.48 -2.61 21.06
N LYS A 621 42.43 -3.45 21.14
CA LYS A 621 41.32 -3.29 22.09
C LYS A 621 41.72 -3.48 23.55
N ASN A 622 42.75 -4.27 23.83
CA ASN A 622 43.20 -4.57 25.19
C ASN A 622 44.41 -3.72 25.64
N LEU A 623 44.86 -2.78 24.80
CA LEU A 623 46.01 -1.91 25.12
C LEU A 623 45.71 -1.00 26.32
N LYS A 624 44.46 -0.54 26.48
CA LYS A 624 44.03 0.25 27.65
C LYS A 624 43.96 -0.55 28.94
N SER A 625 43.78 -1.88 28.85
CA SER A 625 43.71 -2.78 30.01
C SER A 625 45.09 -3.11 30.59
N LEU A 626 46.16 -2.83 29.84
CA LEU A 626 47.55 -3.11 30.23
C LEU A 626 48.27 -1.89 30.84
N GLN A 627 47.60 -0.73 30.91
CA GLN A 627 48.18 0.49 31.50
C GLN A 627 48.02 0.59 33.03
N HIS A 628 47.36 -0.38 33.67
CA HIS A 628 47.27 -0.45 35.12
C HIS A 628 47.55 -1.86 35.62
N GLN A 629 48.82 -2.15 35.86
CA GLN A 629 49.29 -2.94 36.99
C GLN A 629 50.72 -2.43 37.32
N PRO A 630 51.06 -2.34 38.62
CA PRO A 630 51.76 -1.22 39.26
C PRO A 630 53.17 -0.92 38.75
#